data_AF-A0A839INA7-F1
#
_entry.id   AF-A0A839INA7-F1
#
_cell.length_a   1.000
_cell.length_b   1.000
_cell.length_c   1.000
_cell.angle_alpha   90.00
_cell.angle_beta   90.00
_cell.angle_gamma   90.00
#
_symmetry.space_group_name_H-M   'P 1'
#
loop_
_entity.id
_entity.type
_entity.pdbx_description
1 polymer ?
#
loop_
_entity_poly.entity_id
_entity_poly.type
_entity_poly.pdbx_seq_one_letter_code
_entity_poly.pdbx_strand_id
1 'polypeptide(L)'
;MLSEHKWEIGVSAGSYYPSLTQEFWGNDLGLSYEDDHMGMQFFAYSYHIDELDDPEDVACRLFSLQILLNGALRLSWNDNSFIPVEFTYFFKCNGESRHNVHASNIERNPFSSDENIDLLEHPVFPAKGRLHSRILNICKKDEALRSLVFLVGLISTNNSLEKIMTWGTLYKIHDSVKFHSKSNGYDESKLGDSKRIDEFKAACNNSPLLGPFARHGDMGWTEPKSAITDIDEAIDLIIGYAHNFCMEHLKSKHSRKESSA
;
A
#
# COMPACT_ATOMS: atom_id res chain seq x y z
N MET A 1 -26.08 13.23 -0.42
CA MET A 1 -25.25 13.46 -1.62
C MET A 1 -23.93 14.00 -1.10
N LEU A 2 -22.80 13.40 -1.46
CA LEU A 2 -21.50 13.93 -1.07
C LEU A 2 -21.33 15.32 -1.71
N SER A 3 -20.65 16.22 -1.02
CA SER A 3 -20.28 17.52 -1.59
C SER A 3 -19.40 17.32 -2.81
N GLU A 4 -19.30 18.32 -3.68
CA GLU A 4 -18.25 18.31 -4.69
C GLU A 4 -16.88 18.26 -4.02
N HIS A 5 -15.92 17.57 -4.65
CA HIS A 5 -14.55 17.52 -4.16
C HIS A 5 -13.94 18.92 -4.12
N LYS A 6 -13.28 19.25 -3.02
CA LYS A 6 -12.60 20.52 -2.84
C LYS A 6 -11.27 20.53 -3.59
N TRP A 7 -10.61 19.38 -3.66
CA TRP A 7 -9.28 19.21 -4.19
C TRP A 7 -9.26 18.24 -5.37
N GLU A 8 -8.53 18.60 -6.42
CA GLU A 8 -8.16 17.71 -7.50
C GLU A 8 -6.68 17.35 -7.38
N ILE A 9 -6.35 16.08 -7.65
CA ILE A 9 -5.00 15.53 -7.51
C ILE A 9 -4.50 15.14 -8.90
N GLY A 10 -3.35 15.66 -9.32
CA GLY A 10 -2.67 15.24 -10.53
C GLY A 10 -1.87 13.96 -10.31
N VAL A 11 -1.99 12.99 -11.21
CA VAL A 11 -1.43 11.65 -11.05
C VAL A 11 -0.42 11.32 -12.14
N SER A 12 0.66 10.63 -11.77
CA SER A 12 1.57 9.93 -12.66
C SER A 12 1.46 8.44 -12.39
N ALA A 13 1.25 7.63 -13.41
CA ALA A 13 1.07 6.19 -13.28
C ALA A 13 1.40 5.47 -14.61
N GLY A 14 1.44 4.14 -14.58
CA GLY A 14 1.61 3.33 -15.78
C GLY A 14 0.37 3.32 -16.69
N SER A 15 0.52 2.73 -17.87
CA SER A 15 -0.57 2.60 -18.87
C SER A 15 -1.77 1.77 -18.42
N TYR A 16 -1.68 1.10 -17.27
CA TYR A 16 -2.79 0.38 -16.65
C TYR A 16 -3.81 1.32 -15.97
N TYR A 17 -3.46 2.59 -15.74
CA TYR A 17 -4.27 3.50 -14.92
C TYR A 17 -5.70 3.72 -15.46
N PRO A 18 -5.96 3.87 -16.78
CA PRO A 18 -7.32 3.94 -17.31
C PRO A 18 -8.18 2.72 -16.92
N SER A 19 -7.63 1.51 -17.03
CA SER A 19 -8.33 0.30 -16.59
C SER A 19 -8.57 0.33 -15.08
N LEU A 20 -7.59 0.80 -14.31
CA LEU A 20 -7.73 0.94 -12.87
C LEU A 20 -8.88 1.89 -12.48
N THR A 21 -9.14 2.96 -13.25
CA THR A 21 -10.28 3.86 -12.96
C THR A 21 -11.64 3.18 -13.05
N GLN A 22 -11.75 2.09 -13.81
CA GLN A 22 -12.99 1.30 -13.96
C GLN A 22 -13.09 0.16 -12.93
N GLU A 23 -11.95 -0.23 -12.35
CA GLU A 23 -11.83 -1.34 -11.42
C GLU A 23 -11.68 -0.89 -9.96
N PHE A 24 -11.26 0.34 -9.71
CA PHE A 24 -11.11 0.86 -8.36
C PHE A 24 -12.46 1.37 -7.83
N TRP A 25 -13.11 0.55 -7.02
CA TRP A 25 -14.43 0.81 -6.46
C TRP A 25 -14.38 1.37 -5.03
N GLY A 26 -15.50 1.93 -4.57
CA GLY A 26 -15.62 2.59 -3.27
C GLY A 26 -15.51 4.13 -3.34
N ASN A 27 -15.57 4.77 -2.17
CA ASN A 27 -15.58 6.24 -2.05
C ASN A 27 -14.27 6.81 -1.47
N ASP A 28 -13.33 5.93 -1.09
CA ASP A 28 -12.12 6.32 -0.37
C ASP A 28 -11.14 7.10 -1.29
N LEU A 29 -11.04 6.65 -2.54
CA LEU A 29 -10.30 7.31 -3.62
C LEU A 29 -11.11 7.18 -4.91
N GLY A 30 -11.41 8.32 -5.54
CA GLY A 30 -11.90 8.38 -6.91
C GLY A 30 -10.71 8.50 -7.86
N LEU A 31 -10.64 7.66 -8.89
CA LEU A 31 -9.60 7.72 -9.92
C LEU A 31 -10.27 8.08 -11.25
N SER A 32 -9.68 8.98 -12.01
CA SER A 32 -10.20 9.37 -13.33
C SER A 32 -9.07 9.66 -14.30
N TYR A 33 -9.41 9.69 -15.59
CA TYR A 33 -8.49 10.11 -16.62
C TYR A 33 -9.24 10.90 -17.69
N GLU A 34 -8.53 11.78 -18.35
CA GLU A 34 -8.96 12.45 -19.57
C GLU A 34 -8.06 11.99 -20.71
N ASP A 35 -8.66 11.74 -21.87
CA ASP A 35 -7.96 11.37 -23.10
C ASP A 35 -8.39 12.34 -24.19
N ASP A 36 -7.51 13.29 -24.50
CA ASP A 36 -7.76 14.34 -25.47
C ASP A 36 -6.62 14.42 -26.50
N HIS A 37 -6.73 15.42 -27.38
CA HIS A 37 -5.72 15.69 -28.41
C HIS A 37 -4.30 15.99 -27.87
N MET A 38 -4.14 16.35 -26.60
CA MET A 38 -2.86 16.60 -25.93
C MET A 38 -2.29 15.34 -25.26
N GLY A 39 -3.08 14.27 -25.19
CA GLY A 39 -2.71 12.97 -24.65
C GLY A 39 -3.54 12.62 -23.43
N MET A 40 -3.02 11.66 -22.67
CA MET A 40 -3.72 11.11 -21.51
C MET A 40 -3.28 11.81 -20.23
N GLN A 41 -4.24 12.33 -19.47
CA GLN A 41 -4.01 12.96 -18.17
C GLN A 41 -4.72 12.16 -17.09
N PHE A 42 -4.05 11.96 -15.95
CA PHE A 42 -4.57 11.16 -14.84
C PHE A 42 -4.85 12.05 -13.64
N PHE A 43 -6.01 11.80 -13.02
CA PHE A 43 -6.46 12.53 -11.85
C PHE A 43 -6.95 11.57 -10.77
N ALA A 44 -6.98 12.07 -9.54
CA ALA A 44 -7.61 11.41 -8.42
C ALA A 44 -8.33 12.43 -7.52
N TYR A 45 -9.23 11.91 -6.68
CA TYR A 45 -10.01 12.67 -5.71
C TYR A 45 -10.20 11.86 -4.43
N SER A 46 -10.39 12.54 -3.29
CA SER A 46 -10.71 11.87 -2.03
C SER A 46 -11.48 12.78 -1.09
N TYR A 47 -12.59 12.27 -0.54
CA TYR A 47 -13.32 12.98 0.51
C TYR A 47 -12.50 13.11 1.81
N HIS A 48 -11.48 12.27 2.00
CA HIS A 48 -10.66 12.29 3.21
C HIS A 48 -9.74 13.52 3.32
N ILE A 49 -9.61 14.31 2.26
CA ILE A 49 -8.84 15.57 2.27
C ILE A 49 -9.72 16.82 2.15
N ASP A 50 -11.02 16.65 1.88
CA ASP A 50 -11.92 17.79 1.63
C ASP A 50 -12.18 18.63 2.89
N GLU A 51 -12.06 18.01 4.06
CA GLU A 51 -12.13 18.68 5.37
C GLU A 51 -10.88 19.52 5.70
N LEU A 52 -9.76 19.30 5.00
CA LEU A 52 -8.48 19.96 5.29
C LEU A 52 -8.36 21.29 4.54
N ASP A 53 -7.99 22.34 5.27
CA ASP A 53 -7.79 23.69 4.71
C ASP A 53 -6.32 24.02 4.45
N ASP A 54 -5.40 23.48 5.24
CA ASP A 54 -3.96 23.70 5.08
C ASP A 54 -3.39 22.79 3.97
N PRO A 55 -2.78 23.34 2.90
CA PRO A 55 -2.12 22.54 1.88
C PRO A 55 -1.04 21.59 2.44
N GLU A 56 -0.35 21.91 3.54
CA GLU A 56 0.64 21.00 4.12
C GLU A 56 -0.01 19.72 4.66
N ASP A 57 -1.14 19.86 5.35
CA ASP A 57 -1.91 18.73 5.87
C ASP A 57 -2.48 17.89 4.72
N VAL A 58 -2.97 18.55 3.66
CA VAL A 58 -3.43 17.87 2.43
C VAL A 58 -2.29 17.08 1.79
N ALA A 59 -1.11 17.69 1.63
CA ALA A 59 0.05 17.04 1.04
C ALA A 59 0.47 15.80 1.82
N CYS A 60 0.53 15.89 3.16
CA CYS A 60 0.87 14.77 4.04
C CYS A 60 -0.15 13.62 3.96
N ARG A 61 -1.46 13.96 3.98
CA ARG A 61 -2.53 12.95 3.89
C ARG A 61 -2.55 12.30 2.52
N LEU A 62 -2.38 13.06 1.44
CA LEU A 62 -2.28 12.54 0.07
C LEU A 62 -1.11 11.57 -0.09
N PHE A 63 0.07 11.93 0.42
CA PHE A 63 1.23 11.04 0.40
C PHE A 63 0.94 9.71 1.13
N SER A 64 0.26 9.78 2.27
CA SER A 64 -0.12 8.60 3.06
C SER A 64 -1.16 7.74 2.34
N LEU A 65 -2.18 8.35 1.73
CA LEU A 65 -3.17 7.64 0.89
C LEU A 65 -2.53 6.99 -0.34
N GLN A 66 -1.58 7.65 -0.99
CA GLN A 66 -0.83 7.10 -2.12
C GLN A 66 -0.07 5.84 -1.73
N ILE A 67 0.62 5.84 -0.58
CA ILE A 67 1.33 4.66 -0.09
C ILE A 67 0.34 3.51 0.15
N LEU A 68 -0.83 3.79 0.77
CA LEU A 68 -1.84 2.77 0.97
C LEU A 68 -2.41 2.23 -0.34
N LEU A 69 -2.66 3.09 -1.33
CA LEU A 69 -3.11 2.68 -2.67
C LEU A 69 -2.09 1.74 -3.31
N ASN A 70 -0.82 2.14 -3.38
CA ASN A 70 0.24 1.30 -3.97
C ASN A 70 0.41 -0.03 -3.23
N GLY A 71 0.33 -0.01 -1.89
CA GLY A 71 0.36 -1.24 -1.09
C GLY A 71 -0.82 -2.17 -1.40
N ALA A 72 -2.02 -1.61 -1.55
CA ALA A 72 -3.22 -2.37 -1.88
C ALA A 72 -3.16 -2.96 -3.30
N LEU A 73 -2.65 -2.20 -4.28
CA LEU A 73 -2.44 -2.68 -5.66
C LEU A 73 -1.41 -3.81 -5.70
N ARG A 74 -0.24 -3.61 -5.09
CA ARG A 74 0.84 -4.59 -5.02
C ARG A 74 0.39 -5.89 -4.36
N LEU A 75 -0.35 -5.82 -3.25
CA LEU A 75 -0.94 -7.00 -2.62
C LEU A 75 -2.04 -7.63 -3.48
N SER A 76 -2.89 -6.84 -4.12
CA SER A 76 -4.00 -7.37 -4.91
C SER A 76 -3.53 -8.09 -6.18
N TRP A 77 -2.53 -7.55 -6.85
CA TRP A 77 -1.96 -8.14 -8.07
C TRP A 77 -0.92 -9.21 -7.75
N ASN A 78 -0.39 -9.20 -6.52
CA ASN A 78 0.72 -10.05 -6.12
C ASN A 78 1.90 -9.91 -7.10
N ASP A 79 2.22 -8.66 -7.43
CA ASP A 79 3.17 -8.28 -8.47
C ASP A 79 3.92 -7.01 -8.05
N ASN A 80 5.21 -6.95 -8.37
CA ASN A 80 6.07 -5.80 -8.12
C ASN A 80 6.52 -5.06 -9.39
N SER A 81 6.13 -5.53 -10.57
CA SER A 81 6.63 -5.01 -11.86
C SER A 81 5.90 -3.76 -12.37
N PHE A 82 4.83 -3.32 -11.70
CA PHE A 82 4.05 -2.17 -12.13
C PHE A 82 4.70 -0.84 -11.73
N ILE A 83 4.50 0.19 -12.56
CA ILE A 83 4.87 1.57 -12.24
C ILE A 83 3.93 2.08 -11.15
N PRO A 84 4.41 2.44 -9.94
CA PRO A 84 3.54 2.90 -8.85
C PRO A 84 2.71 4.13 -9.23
N VAL A 85 1.54 4.28 -8.59
CA VAL A 85 0.74 5.50 -8.68
C VAL A 85 1.43 6.58 -7.84
N GLU A 86 1.71 7.72 -8.46
CA GLU A 86 2.28 8.90 -7.81
C GLU A 86 1.30 10.07 -7.89
N PHE A 87 0.89 10.57 -6.73
CA PHE A 87 0.22 11.85 -6.64
C PHE A 87 1.30 12.92 -6.71
N THR A 88 1.26 13.73 -7.76
CA THR A 88 2.36 14.64 -8.10
C THR A 88 2.08 16.06 -7.61
N TYR A 89 0.85 16.50 -7.73
CA TYR A 89 0.39 17.81 -7.30
C TYR A 89 -1.09 17.78 -6.95
N PHE A 90 -1.57 18.82 -6.30
CA PHE A 90 -2.99 19.03 -6.06
C PHE A 90 -3.31 20.52 -6.12
N PHE A 91 -4.55 20.85 -6.40
CA PHE A 91 -5.05 22.21 -6.36
C PHE A 91 -6.52 22.21 -6.00
N LYS A 92 -6.99 23.34 -5.48
CA LYS A 92 -8.40 23.52 -5.15
C LYS A 92 -9.17 23.64 -6.46
N CYS A 93 -10.28 22.91 -6.65
CA CYS A 93 -10.99 22.87 -7.94
C CYS A 93 -11.42 24.25 -8.47
N ASN A 94 -11.62 25.23 -7.58
CA ASN A 94 -11.97 26.62 -7.91
C ASN A 94 -10.84 27.63 -7.59
N GLY A 95 -9.60 27.16 -7.46
CA GLY A 95 -8.44 27.97 -7.07
C GLY A 95 -7.32 27.93 -8.10
N GLU A 96 -6.46 28.93 -8.06
CA GLU A 96 -5.33 29.06 -9.01
C GLU A 96 -4.00 28.51 -8.46
N SER A 97 -3.96 28.16 -7.17
CA SER A 97 -2.72 27.72 -6.51
C SER A 97 -2.53 26.21 -6.59
N ARG A 98 -1.46 25.82 -7.28
CA ARG A 98 -0.98 24.45 -7.37
C ARG A 98 0.04 24.17 -6.26
N HIS A 99 -0.14 23.06 -5.57
CA HIS A 99 0.71 22.57 -4.51
C HIS A 99 1.30 21.22 -4.90
N ASN A 100 2.49 20.90 -4.40
CA ASN A 100 3.11 19.60 -4.63
C ASN A 100 2.71 18.64 -3.51
N VAL A 101 2.55 17.36 -3.84
CA VAL A 101 2.40 16.33 -2.81
C VAL A 101 3.77 16.02 -2.26
N HIS A 102 3.92 16.13 -0.94
CA HIS A 102 5.11 15.76 -0.21
C HIS A 102 4.74 15.46 1.24
N ALA A 103 5.64 14.80 1.97
CA ALA A 103 5.46 14.64 3.40
C ALA A 103 6.79 14.53 4.13
N SER A 104 6.88 15.18 5.29
CA SER A 104 7.97 14.98 6.25
C SER A 104 7.71 13.80 7.20
N ASN A 105 6.47 13.34 7.24
CA ASN A 105 5.94 12.28 8.09
C ASN A 105 4.85 11.48 7.33
N ILE A 106 4.54 10.28 7.81
CA ILE A 106 3.43 9.48 7.29
C ILE A 106 2.30 9.54 8.32
N GLU A 107 1.12 9.96 7.89
CA GLU A 107 -0.08 9.94 8.72
C GLU A 107 -0.51 8.49 8.94
N ARG A 108 -0.54 8.05 10.21
CA ARG A 108 -0.85 6.65 10.55
C ARG A 108 -2.26 6.23 10.19
N ASN A 109 -3.18 7.19 10.07
CA ASN A 109 -4.58 6.98 9.72
C ASN A 109 -5.06 8.10 8.79
N PRO A 110 -4.78 8.03 7.48
CA PRO A 110 -5.03 9.12 6.54
C PRO A 110 -6.49 9.15 6.06
N PHE A 111 -7.42 8.73 6.92
CA PHE A 111 -8.84 8.65 6.63
C PHE A 111 -9.58 9.60 7.55
N SER A 112 -10.37 10.49 6.97
CA SER A 112 -11.27 11.39 7.69
C SER A 112 -12.18 10.61 8.66
N SER A 113 -12.51 11.25 9.78
CA SER A 113 -13.49 10.76 10.74
C SER A 113 -14.94 10.98 10.31
N ASP A 114 -15.20 11.62 9.16
CA ASP A 114 -16.56 11.83 8.66
C ASP A 114 -17.21 10.50 8.23
N GLU A 115 -18.16 10.04 9.05
CA GLU A 115 -18.92 8.82 8.80
C GLU A 115 -19.76 8.89 7.52
N ASN A 116 -20.07 10.09 7.01
CA ASN A 116 -20.87 10.26 5.79
C ASN A 116 -20.17 9.72 4.54
N ILE A 117 -18.83 9.65 4.54
CA ILE A 117 -18.04 9.09 3.44
C ILE A 117 -18.39 7.60 3.23
N ASP A 118 -18.62 6.87 4.33
CA ASP A 118 -18.97 5.45 4.33
C ASP A 118 -20.45 5.19 3.99
N LEU A 119 -21.35 6.13 4.29
CA LEU A 119 -22.80 5.94 4.14
C LEU A 119 -23.27 5.90 2.68
N LEU A 120 -22.46 6.39 1.75
CA LEU A 120 -22.83 6.57 0.35
C LEU A 120 -22.11 5.59 -0.57
N GLU A 121 -21.70 4.42 -0.06
CA GLU A 121 -21.07 3.37 -0.88
C GLU A 121 -21.97 3.04 -2.08
N HIS A 122 -21.40 3.14 -3.29
CA HIS A 122 -22.17 2.97 -4.51
C HIS A 122 -22.71 1.53 -4.60
N PRO A 123 -24.03 1.31 -4.76
CA PRO A 123 -24.62 -0.02 -4.67
C PRO A 123 -24.13 -0.97 -5.78
N VAL A 124 -23.74 -0.42 -6.93
CA VAL A 124 -23.21 -1.20 -8.07
C VAL A 124 -21.71 -1.44 -7.96
N PHE A 125 -20.98 -0.55 -7.29
CA PHE A 125 -19.52 -0.56 -7.22
C PHE A 125 -19.05 -0.49 -5.75
N PRO A 126 -19.42 -1.49 -4.91
CA PRO A 126 -18.99 -1.51 -3.53
C PRO A 126 -17.49 -1.79 -3.46
N ALA A 127 -16.79 -1.19 -2.51
CA ALA A 127 -15.35 -1.37 -2.33
C ALA A 127 -14.97 -2.85 -2.17
N LYS A 128 -15.88 -3.66 -1.62
CA LYS A 128 -15.68 -5.12 -1.46
C LYS A 128 -15.63 -5.91 -2.76
N GLY A 129 -16.09 -5.35 -3.88
CA GLY A 129 -16.20 -6.06 -5.15
C GLY A 129 -14.85 -6.27 -5.85
N ARG A 130 -13.81 -5.52 -5.49
CA ARG A 130 -12.47 -5.62 -6.07
C ARG A 130 -11.44 -5.69 -4.94
N LEU A 131 -10.43 -6.55 -5.08
CA LEU A 131 -9.54 -6.90 -3.97
C LEU A 131 -8.72 -5.69 -3.47
N HIS A 132 -8.13 -4.90 -4.37
CA HIS A 132 -7.40 -3.69 -4.00
C HIS A 132 -8.29 -2.66 -3.28
N SER A 133 -9.50 -2.41 -3.79
CA SER A 133 -10.49 -1.52 -3.16
C SER A 133 -10.89 -2.03 -1.78
N ARG A 134 -11.11 -3.34 -1.65
CA ARG A 134 -11.46 -3.98 -0.38
C ARG A 134 -10.34 -3.87 0.64
N ILE A 135 -9.09 -4.05 0.22
CA ILE A 135 -7.92 -3.89 1.10
C ILE A 135 -7.87 -2.44 1.61
N LEU A 136 -7.93 -1.46 0.72
CA LEU A 136 -7.89 -0.04 1.11
C LEU A 136 -9.04 0.33 2.05
N ASN A 137 -10.25 -0.11 1.73
CA ASN A 137 -11.44 0.16 2.54
C ASN A 137 -11.32 -0.39 3.97
N ILE A 138 -10.73 -1.60 4.13
CA ILE A 138 -10.54 -2.22 5.44
C ILE A 138 -9.44 -1.52 6.24
N CYS A 139 -8.43 -0.94 5.58
CA CYS A 139 -7.38 -0.16 6.25
C CYS A 139 -7.94 0.99 7.11
N LYS A 140 -9.16 1.50 6.84
CA LYS A 140 -9.82 2.49 7.72
C LYS A 140 -9.98 2.00 9.16
N LYS A 141 -10.35 0.73 9.32
CA LYS A 141 -10.81 0.15 10.59
C LYS A 141 -9.85 -0.90 11.14
N ASP A 142 -8.96 -1.44 10.32
CA ASP A 142 -8.01 -2.47 10.70
C ASP A 142 -6.57 -1.91 10.67
N GLU A 143 -6.09 -1.47 11.84
CA GLU A 143 -4.75 -0.89 11.99
C GLU A 143 -3.62 -1.87 11.65
N ALA A 144 -3.83 -3.17 11.92
CA ALA A 144 -2.86 -4.21 11.60
C ALA A 144 -2.70 -4.35 10.09
N LEU A 145 -3.82 -4.44 9.36
CA LEU A 145 -3.80 -4.46 7.90
C LEU A 145 -3.24 -3.14 7.35
N ARG A 146 -3.66 -2.00 7.87
CA ARG A 146 -3.18 -0.68 7.43
C ARG A 146 -1.66 -0.55 7.55
N SER A 147 -1.10 -0.97 8.69
CA SER A 147 0.35 -0.93 8.93
C SER A 147 1.11 -1.83 7.96
N LEU A 148 0.60 -3.04 7.68
CA LEU A 148 1.17 -3.93 6.68
C LEU A 148 1.11 -3.33 5.28
N VAL A 149 -0.04 -2.78 4.88
CA VAL A 149 -0.25 -2.17 3.56
C VAL A 149 0.66 -0.96 3.37
N PHE A 150 0.88 -0.13 4.41
CA PHE A 150 1.86 0.94 4.37
C PHE A 150 3.27 0.42 4.07
N LEU A 151 3.73 -0.62 4.77
CA LEU A 151 5.05 -1.20 4.53
C LEU A 151 5.17 -1.72 3.10
N VAL A 152 4.14 -2.40 2.58
CA VAL A 152 4.14 -2.91 1.21
C VAL A 152 4.15 -1.76 0.19
N GLY A 153 3.43 -0.67 0.45
CA GLY A 153 3.42 0.52 -0.40
C GLY A 153 4.76 1.26 -0.44
N LEU A 154 5.60 1.13 0.60
CA LEU A 154 6.94 1.74 0.69
C LEU A 154 8.04 0.99 -0.07
N ILE A 155 7.78 -0.20 -0.62
CA ILE A 155 8.75 -0.92 -1.43
C ILE A 155 9.06 -0.10 -2.69
N SER A 156 10.35 0.25 -2.86
CA SER A 156 10.87 0.97 -4.02
C SER A 156 12.32 0.58 -4.34
N THR A 157 12.67 0.52 -5.62
CA THR A 157 14.00 0.09 -6.08
C THR A 157 14.62 1.05 -7.10
N ASN A 158 14.10 2.29 -7.21
CA ASN A 158 14.49 3.25 -8.25
C ASN A 158 15.96 3.70 -8.13
N ASN A 159 16.51 3.69 -6.92
CA ASN A 159 17.92 4.02 -6.67
C ASN A 159 18.52 3.18 -5.52
N SER A 160 19.83 3.28 -5.32
CA SER A 160 20.56 2.49 -4.33
C SER A 160 20.09 2.73 -2.89
N LEU A 161 19.72 3.97 -2.54
CA LEU A 161 19.25 4.30 -1.19
C LEU A 161 17.88 3.66 -0.94
N GLU A 162 16.99 3.72 -1.91
CA GLU A 162 15.69 3.04 -1.84
C GLU A 162 15.85 1.52 -1.75
N LYS A 163 16.80 0.92 -2.48
CA LYS A 163 17.11 -0.52 -2.33
C LYS A 163 17.55 -0.89 -0.91
N ILE A 164 18.39 -0.06 -0.26
CA ILE A 164 18.78 -0.24 1.14
C ILE A 164 17.56 -0.21 2.05
N MET A 165 16.70 0.79 1.88
CA MET A 165 15.48 0.93 2.68
C MET A 165 14.51 -0.22 2.43
N THR A 166 14.39 -0.69 1.19
CA THR A 166 13.49 -1.78 0.81
C THR A 166 13.86 -3.09 1.49
N TRP A 167 15.14 -3.48 1.56
CA TRP A 167 15.54 -4.67 2.32
C TRP A 167 15.06 -4.62 3.78
N GLY A 168 15.25 -3.48 4.45
CA GLY A 168 14.73 -3.27 5.80
C GLY A 168 13.20 -3.31 5.87
N THR A 169 12.51 -2.77 4.87
CA THR A 169 11.05 -2.80 4.75
C THR A 169 10.51 -4.22 4.54
N LEU A 170 11.13 -5.02 3.68
CA LEU A 170 10.77 -6.44 3.45
C LEU A 170 10.84 -7.25 4.75
N TYR A 171 11.87 -7.02 5.56
CA TYR A 171 11.98 -7.71 6.84
C TYR A 171 10.86 -7.29 7.81
N LYS A 172 10.52 -6.00 7.85
CA LYS A 172 9.40 -5.49 8.65
C LYS A 172 8.05 -6.06 8.19
N ILE A 173 7.87 -6.27 6.89
CA ILE A 173 6.68 -6.94 6.34
C ILE A 173 6.61 -8.38 6.87
N HIS A 174 7.69 -9.14 6.77
CA HIS A 174 7.78 -10.48 7.34
C HIS A 174 7.43 -10.49 8.84
N ASP A 175 8.05 -9.61 9.64
CA ASP A 175 7.80 -9.55 11.08
C ASP A 175 6.34 -9.21 11.40
N SER A 176 5.74 -8.31 10.61
CA SER A 176 4.32 -7.92 10.75
C SER A 176 3.39 -9.09 10.44
N VAL A 177 3.60 -9.78 9.31
CA VAL A 177 2.81 -10.95 8.93
C VAL A 177 2.91 -12.04 10.00
N LYS A 178 4.12 -12.34 10.48
CA LYS A 178 4.35 -13.34 11.52
C LYS A 178 3.65 -12.98 12.83
N PHE A 179 3.81 -11.74 13.30
CA PHE A 179 3.19 -11.26 14.53
C PHE A 179 1.66 -11.32 14.46
N HIS A 180 1.07 -10.83 13.37
CA HIS A 180 -0.38 -10.82 13.21
C HIS A 180 -0.95 -12.21 12.93
N SER A 181 -0.23 -13.09 12.23
CA SER A 181 -0.64 -14.49 12.04
C SER A 181 -0.74 -15.20 13.38
N LYS A 182 0.28 -15.09 14.24
CA LYS A 182 0.25 -15.64 15.59
C LYS A 182 -0.91 -15.06 16.41
N SER A 183 -1.11 -13.75 16.36
CA SER A 183 -2.16 -13.07 17.13
C SER A 183 -3.58 -13.46 16.71
N ASN A 184 -3.77 -13.83 15.45
CA ASN A 184 -5.07 -14.25 14.92
C ASN A 184 -5.23 -15.78 14.79
N GLY A 185 -4.21 -16.55 15.16
CA GLY A 185 -4.22 -18.02 15.05
C GLY A 185 -4.13 -18.55 13.62
N TYR A 186 -3.54 -17.79 12.70
CA TYR A 186 -3.29 -18.25 11.33
C TYR A 186 -2.10 -19.20 11.28
N ASP A 187 -2.21 -20.23 10.45
CA ASP A 187 -1.13 -21.19 10.20
C ASP A 187 -0.11 -20.58 9.24
N GLU A 188 0.98 -20.04 9.81
CA GLU A 188 2.06 -19.38 9.07
C GLU A 188 2.67 -20.28 7.98
N SER A 189 2.70 -21.59 8.20
CA SER A 189 3.26 -22.55 7.23
C SER A 189 2.47 -22.64 5.92
N LYS A 190 1.22 -22.15 5.92
CA LYS A 190 0.38 -22.07 4.72
C LYS A 190 0.48 -20.74 3.98
N LEU A 191 1.15 -19.75 4.57
CA LEU A 191 1.25 -18.41 4.00
C LEU A 191 2.46 -18.26 3.07
N GLY A 192 3.50 -19.07 3.22
CA GLY A 192 4.70 -19.01 2.37
C GLY A 192 5.63 -20.20 2.56
N ASP A 193 6.62 -20.32 1.68
CA ASP A 193 7.65 -21.34 1.79
C ASP A 193 8.63 -20.99 2.92
N SER A 194 8.57 -21.75 4.02
CA SER A 194 9.39 -21.52 5.21
C SER A 194 10.89 -21.57 4.91
N LYS A 195 11.33 -22.44 4.00
CA LYS A 195 12.74 -22.57 3.65
C LYS A 195 13.24 -21.31 2.94
N ARG A 196 12.43 -20.80 1.99
CA ARG A 196 12.72 -19.56 1.26
C ARG A 196 12.72 -18.35 2.18
N ILE A 197 11.77 -18.29 3.12
CA ILE A 197 11.75 -17.23 4.16
C ILE A 197 13.00 -17.29 5.03
N ASP A 198 13.49 -18.49 5.37
CA ASP A 198 14.74 -18.64 6.12
C ASP A 198 15.97 -18.18 5.30
N GLU A 199 16.03 -18.48 4.00
CA GLU A 199 17.07 -17.96 3.08
C GLU A 199 17.04 -16.43 3.00
N PHE A 200 15.86 -15.82 2.90
CA PHE A 200 15.67 -14.36 2.95
C PHE A 200 16.16 -13.76 4.28
N LYS A 201 15.76 -14.35 5.40
CA LYS A 201 16.19 -13.89 6.73
C LYS A 201 17.70 -14.02 6.91
N ALA A 202 18.30 -15.10 6.41
CA ALA A 202 19.73 -15.32 6.47
C ALA A 202 20.48 -14.21 5.71
N ALA A 203 19.99 -13.80 4.54
CA ALA A 203 20.53 -12.67 3.80
C ALA A 203 20.41 -11.35 4.58
N CYS A 204 19.21 -11.00 5.03
CA CYS A 204 18.96 -9.75 5.76
C CYS A 204 19.83 -9.60 7.02
N ASN A 205 20.16 -10.73 7.63
CA ASN A 205 20.96 -10.77 8.84
C ASN A 205 22.47 -10.69 8.53
N ASN A 206 22.95 -11.22 7.40
CA ASN A 206 24.39 -11.32 7.15
C ASN A 206 24.96 -10.07 6.44
N SER A 207 25.60 -9.17 7.20
CA SER A 207 26.28 -7.99 6.66
C SER A 207 27.42 -8.32 5.69
N PRO A 208 28.26 -9.35 5.90
CA PRO A 208 29.23 -9.75 4.87
C PRO A 208 28.61 -10.09 3.51
N LEU A 209 27.38 -10.62 3.49
CA LEU A 209 26.69 -11.02 2.26
C LEU A 209 25.96 -9.84 1.59
N LEU A 210 25.15 -9.08 2.33
CA LEU A 210 24.33 -7.99 1.79
C LEU A 210 25.00 -6.60 1.92
N GLY A 211 26.13 -6.50 2.62
CA GLY A 211 26.83 -5.25 2.87
C GLY A 211 25.91 -4.19 3.49
N PRO A 212 25.79 -3.00 2.88
CA PRO A 212 24.93 -1.92 3.37
C PRO A 212 23.43 -2.22 3.25
N PHE A 213 23.04 -3.26 2.49
CA PHE A 213 21.65 -3.69 2.34
C PHE A 213 21.19 -4.58 3.51
N ALA A 214 22.11 -5.08 4.33
CA ALA A 214 21.75 -5.88 5.50
C ALA A 214 21.03 -5.04 6.57
N ARG A 215 20.12 -5.69 7.31
CA ARG A 215 19.40 -5.08 8.44
C ARG A 215 20.34 -4.70 9.59
N HIS A 216 21.38 -5.51 9.78
CA HIS A 216 22.34 -5.38 10.87
C HIS A 216 23.74 -5.13 10.30
N GLY A 217 24.58 -4.45 11.08
CA GLY A 217 26.02 -4.39 10.81
C GLY A 217 26.69 -5.74 11.11
N ASP A 218 28.02 -5.75 11.20
CA ASP A 218 28.75 -6.97 11.54
C ASP A 218 28.43 -7.43 12.98
N MET A 219 27.80 -8.60 13.07
CA MET A 219 27.41 -9.27 14.32
C MET A 219 28.21 -10.56 14.55
N GLY A 220 29.26 -10.82 13.76
CA GLY A 220 30.06 -12.05 13.84
C GLY A 220 29.34 -13.30 13.32
N TRP A 221 28.32 -13.14 12.48
CA TRP A 221 27.58 -14.26 11.89
C TRP A 221 28.35 -14.88 10.73
N THR A 222 28.41 -16.21 10.72
CA THR A 222 29.00 -16.97 9.62
C THR A 222 28.14 -16.86 8.37
N GLU A 223 28.79 -16.88 7.21
CA GLU A 223 28.10 -16.88 5.93
C GLU A 223 27.12 -18.07 5.82
N PRO A 224 25.86 -17.83 5.46
CA PRO A 224 24.87 -18.90 5.34
C PRO A 224 25.15 -19.77 4.11
N LYS A 225 24.74 -21.05 4.18
CA LYS A 225 24.89 -21.99 3.05
C LYS A 225 24.02 -21.63 1.84
N SER A 226 22.92 -20.93 2.07
CA SER A 226 21.98 -20.47 1.07
C SER A 226 21.29 -19.22 1.58
N ALA A 227 21.12 -18.23 0.71
CA ALA A 227 20.55 -16.93 1.02
C ALA A 227 20.06 -16.25 -0.27
N ILE A 228 18.99 -15.47 -0.15
CA ILE A 228 18.45 -14.67 -1.27
C ILE A 228 19.18 -13.33 -1.28
N THR A 229 20.01 -13.10 -2.29
CA THR A 229 20.76 -11.84 -2.43
C THR A 229 20.19 -10.92 -3.51
N ASP A 230 19.34 -11.45 -4.38
CA ASP A 230 18.63 -10.67 -5.38
C ASP A 230 17.42 -9.97 -4.74
N ILE A 231 17.29 -8.67 -5.00
CA ILE A 231 16.23 -7.86 -4.36
C ILE A 231 14.87 -8.17 -4.96
N ASP A 232 14.77 -8.43 -6.26
CA ASP A 232 13.49 -8.68 -6.91
C ASP A 232 12.95 -10.05 -6.46
N GLU A 233 13.82 -11.05 -6.35
CA GLU A 233 13.51 -12.36 -5.75
C GLU A 233 13.02 -12.24 -4.29
N ALA A 234 13.65 -11.37 -3.50
CA ALA A 234 13.22 -11.11 -2.12
C ALA A 234 11.86 -10.39 -2.06
N ILE A 235 11.64 -9.42 -2.95
CA ILE A 235 10.38 -8.69 -3.03
C ILE A 235 9.24 -9.65 -3.40
N ASP A 236 9.40 -10.45 -4.45
CA ASP A 236 8.37 -11.39 -4.90
C ASP A 236 7.99 -12.41 -3.81
N LEU A 237 8.98 -12.96 -3.11
CA LEU A 237 8.75 -13.86 -1.99
C LEU A 237 7.92 -13.22 -0.88
N ILE A 238 8.30 -12.01 -0.46
CA ILE A 238 7.70 -11.33 0.69
C ILE A 238 6.33 -10.71 0.35
N ILE A 239 6.14 -10.22 -0.88
CA ILE A 239 4.81 -9.81 -1.36
C ILE A 239 3.89 -11.04 -1.42
N GLY A 240 4.35 -12.18 -1.94
CA GLY A 240 3.57 -13.42 -1.94
C GLY A 240 3.14 -13.84 -0.53
N TYR A 241 4.07 -13.78 0.42
CA TYR A 241 3.78 -14.07 1.83
C TYR A 241 2.75 -13.09 2.44
N ALA A 242 2.89 -11.79 2.17
CA ALA A 242 1.96 -10.77 2.64
C ALA A 242 0.58 -10.84 1.94
N HIS A 243 0.54 -11.20 0.65
CA HIS A 243 -0.69 -11.45 -0.10
C HIS A 243 -1.48 -12.59 0.54
N ASN A 244 -0.84 -13.73 0.79
CA ASN A 244 -1.49 -14.89 1.40
C ASN A 244 -2.03 -14.56 2.79
N PHE A 245 -1.26 -13.82 3.61
CA PHE A 245 -1.75 -13.30 4.88
C PHE A 245 -3.00 -12.43 4.72
N CYS A 246 -2.97 -11.49 3.77
CA CYS A 246 -4.11 -10.61 3.50
C CYS A 246 -5.34 -11.42 3.13
N MET A 247 -5.21 -12.40 2.23
CA MET A 247 -6.31 -13.27 1.82
C MET A 247 -6.90 -14.06 3.00
N GLU A 248 -6.06 -14.60 3.89
CA GLU A 248 -6.53 -15.31 5.08
C GLU A 248 -7.21 -14.37 6.08
N HIS A 249 -6.64 -13.17 6.29
CA HIS A 249 -7.18 -12.15 7.18
C HIS A 249 -8.54 -11.62 6.70
N LEU A 250 -8.71 -11.45 5.39
CA LEU A 250 -9.96 -11.03 4.78
C LEU A 250 -11.07 -12.09 4.91
N LYS A 251 -10.72 -13.38 4.84
CA LYS A 251 -11.65 -14.51 5.04
C LYS A 251 -12.13 -14.59 6.49
N SER A 252 -11.21 -14.51 7.46
CA SER A 252 -11.52 -14.63 8.88
C SER A 252 -12.44 -13.51 9.39
N LYS A 253 -12.35 -12.31 8.80
CA LYS A 253 -13.22 -11.17 9.11
C LYS A 253 -14.63 -11.32 8.52
N HIS A 254 -14.81 -12.10 7.45
CA HIS A 254 -16.13 -12.41 6.90
C HIS A 254 -16.86 -13.45 7.75
N SER A 255 -16.18 -14.54 8.13
CA SER A 255 -16.79 -15.61 8.92
C SER A 255 -17.28 -15.15 10.30
N ARG A 256 -16.58 -14.21 10.95
CA ARG A 256 -17.01 -13.65 12.25
C ARG A 256 -18.30 -12.83 12.19
N LYS A 257 -18.63 -12.22 11.05
CA LYS A 257 -19.89 -11.46 10.89
C LYS A 257 -21.12 -12.36 10.68
N GLU A 258 -20.94 -13.55 10.11
CA GLU A 258 -22.04 -14.52 9.95
C GLU A 258 -22.34 -15.30 11.23
N SER A 259 -21.40 -15.33 12.20
CA SER A 259 -21.60 -15.99 13.50
C SER A 259 -22.24 -15.08 14.57
N SER A 260 -22.51 -13.82 14.23
CA SER A 260 -23.01 -12.79 15.16
C SER A 260 -24.32 -12.14 14.69
N ALA A 261 -24.96 -12.74 13.68
CA ALA A 261 -26.33 -12.47 13.24
C ALA A 261 -27.22 -13.67 13.59
#